data_AF-A0A7J2LLR4-F1
#
_entry.id   AF-A0A7J2LLR4-F1
#
_cell.length_a   1.000
_cell.length_b   1.000
_cell.length_c   1.000
_cell.angle_alpha   90.00
_cell.angle_beta   90.00
_cell.angle_gamma   90.00
#
_symmetry.space_group_name_H-M   'P 1'
#
loop_
_entity.id
_entity.type
_entity.pdbx_description
1 polymer ?
#
loop_
_entity_poly.entity_id
_entity_poly.type
_entity_poly.pdbx_seq_one_letter_code
_entity_poly.pdbx_strand_id
1 'polypeptide(L)'
;MSRRALRVIKAFSSSLRLKILNLLLLRGQLSYTEIMNELKLNPVRDAGRFAYHLKLLLESDLIELDPSTKRYRLTDLGRRVIDVTEDIESKVSPHRRMLVRTSKASLEEFDRNKIVNSLVKEANVPLEEAQRVAREAERRLQRFKTRYLTAPLIREVVNAVLLERGLEEYRHKLTRLGLPVYDVTNLIKSASGRGVDVDSIVRSAGEKVFAEYTLLNVLPRDVADAHLSGTFHIENLGNWILKPDGFVHDLRFLFR
;
A
#
# COMPACT_ATOMS: atom_id res chain seq x y z
N MET A 1 1.28 -20.45 33.44
CA MET A 1 0.20 -20.01 32.54
C MET A 1 -1.15 -20.33 33.14
N SER A 2 -2.15 -19.44 33.03
CA SER A 2 -3.50 -19.72 33.52
C SER A 2 -4.20 -20.80 32.69
N ARG A 3 -5.16 -21.53 33.28
CA ARG A 3 -5.99 -22.51 32.55
C ARG A 3 -6.70 -21.89 31.34
N ARG A 4 -7.11 -20.61 31.44
CA ARG A 4 -7.76 -19.87 30.35
C ARG A 4 -6.79 -19.62 29.20
N ALA A 5 -5.57 -19.16 29.49
CA ALA A 5 -4.54 -18.96 28.47
C ALA A 5 -4.15 -20.27 27.75
N LEU A 6 -4.04 -21.39 28.48
CA LEU A 6 -3.78 -22.70 27.89
C LEU A 6 -4.89 -23.17 26.95
N ARG A 7 -6.17 -22.87 27.24
CA ARG A 7 -7.28 -23.17 26.31
C ARG A 7 -7.14 -22.39 25.01
N VAL A 8 -6.81 -21.10 25.09
CA VAL A 8 -6.58 -20.26 23.91
C VAL A 8 -5.44 -20.82 23.05
N ILE A 9 -4.30 -21.18 23.65
CA ILE A 9 -3.18 -21.80 22.91
C ILE A 9 -3.62 -23.11 22.24
N LYS A 10 -4.30 -23.98 22.99
CA LYS A 10 -4.86 -25.22 22.42
C LYS A 10 -5.91 -24.95 21.34
N ALA A 11 -6.55 -23.79 21.33
CA ALA A 11 -7.56 -23.41 20.35
C ALA A 11 -6.93 -23.08 19.00
N PHE A 12 -5.85 -22.30 18.99
CA PHE A 12 -5.19 -21.90 17.75
C PHE A 12 -4.07 -22.85 17.30
N SER A 13 -3.66 -23.83 18.10
CA SER A 13 -2.60 -24.79 17.70
C SER A 13 -2.98 -25.76 16.56
N SER A 14 -4.24 -25.75 16.10
CA SER A 14 -4.68 -26.60 14.99
C SER A 14 -4.61 -25.86 13.67
N SER A 15 -4.02 -26.50 12.66
CA SER A 15 -3.91 -25.98 11.30
C SER A 15 -5.24 -25.55 10.69
N LEU A 16 -6.32 -26.31 10.90
CA LEU A 16 -7.65 -25.97 10.37
C LEU A 16 -8.23 -24.73 11.08
N ARG A 17 -8.04 -24.61 12.39
CA ARG A 17 -8.53 -23.44 13.15
C ARG A 17 -7.77 -22.17 12.77
N LEU A 18 -6.46 -22.24 12.54
CA LEU A 18 -5.69 -21.11 12.00
C LEU A 18 -6.17 -20.70 10.60
N LYS A 19 -6.47 -21.67 9.73
CA LYS A 19 -7.05 -21.37 8.41
C LYS A 19 -8.39 -20.64 8.52
N ILE A 20 -9.25 -21.03 9.46
CA ILE A 20 -10.53 -20.33 9.72
C ILE A 20 -10.28 -18.90 10.19
N LEU A 21 -9.38 -18.71 11.18
CA LEU A 21 -9.07 -17.38 11.72
C LEU A 21 -8.51 -16.45 10.62
N ASN A 22 -7.56 -16.93 9.81
CA ASN A 22 -6.99 -16.18 8.70
C ASN A 22 -8.03 -15.84 7.62
N LEU A 23 -8.94 -16.77 7.31
CA LEU A 23 -10.01 -16.52 6.37
C LEU A 23 -10.97 -15.42 6.87
N LEU A 24 -11.32 -15.44 8.16
CA LEU A 24 -12.15 -14.41 8.78
C LEU A 24 -11.42 -13.06 8.88
N LEU A 25 -10.10 -13.04 9.06
CA LEU A 25 -9.31 -11.81 8.97
C LEU A 25 -9.41 -11.16 7.58
N LEU A 26 -9.32 -11.98 6.53
CA LEU A 26 -9.32 -11.54 5.14
C LEU A 26 -10.70 -11.10 4.64
N ARG A 27 -11.76 -11.81 5.03
CA ARG A 27 -13.14 -11.59 4.52
C ARG A 27 -14.02 -10.78 5.48
N GLY A 28 -13.56 -10.52 6.71
CA GLY A 28 -14.29 -9.79 7.74
C GLY A 28 -15.33 -10.65 8.46
N GLN A 29 -16.38 -11.08 7.73
CA GLN A 29 -17.46 -11.91 8.30
C GLN A 29 -18.01 -12.94 7.31
N LEU A 30 -18.16 -14.18 7.75
CA LEU A 30 -18.62 -15.29 6.92
C LEU A 30 -19.58 -16.20 7.67
N SER A 31 -20.57 -16.74 6.96
CA SER A 31 -21.46 -17.80 7.42
C SER A 31 -20.75 -19.16 7.44
N TYR A 32 -21.38 -20.14 8.10
CA TYR A 32 -20.87 -21.51 8.19
C TYR A 32 -20.55 -22.12 6.81
N THR A 33 -21.47 -21.96 5.85
CA THR A 33 -21.34 -22.53 4.49
C THR A 33 -20.28 -21.81 3.67
N GLU A 34 -20.18 -20.48 3.76
CA GLU A 34 -19.14 -19.70 3.10
C GLU A 34 -17.74 -20.13 3.58
N ILE A 35 -17.56 -20.34 4.89
CA ILE A 35 -16.27 -20.81 5.44
C ILE A 35 -15.93 -22.21 4.91
N MET A 36 -16.88 -23.15 4.91
CA MET A 36 -16.63 -24.50 4.37
C MET A 36 -16.24 -24.45 2.88
N ASN A 37 -16.94 -23.65 2.08
CA ASN A 37 -16.70 -23.52 0.66
C ASN A 37 -15.31 -22.93 0.37
N GLU A 38 -14.94 -21.85 1.04
CA GLU A 38 -13.63 -21.19 0.89
C GLU A 38 -12.48 -22.12 1.34
N LEU A 39 -12.70 -22.94 2.36
CA LEU A 39 -11.74 -23.95 2.81
C LEU A 39 -11.78 -25.25 2.00
N LYS A 40 -12.65 -25.34 0.98
CA LYS A 40 -12.86 -26.51 0.12
C LYS A 40 -13.16 -27.79 0.91
N LEU A 41 -13.90 -27.68 2.00
CA LEU A 41 -14.33 -28.81 2.82
C LEU A 41 -15.57 -29.47 2.23
N ASN A 42 -15.70 -30.78 2.40
CA ASN A 42 -16.87 -31.51 1.95
C ASN A 42 -18.04 -31.32 2.95
N PRO A 43 -19.20 -30.78 2.54
CA PRO A 43 -20.31 -30.48 3.45
C PRO A 43 -20.96 -31.70 4.10
N VAL A 44 -20.75 -32.91 3.57
CA VAL A 44 -21.31 -34.15 4.11
C VAL A 44 -20.30 -34.82 5.04
N ARG A 45 -19.07 -35.02 4.55
CA ARG A 45 -18.03 -35.75 5.29
C ARG A 45 -17.40 -34.93 6.41
N ASP A 46 -17.17 -33.64 6.17
CA ASP A 46 -16.33 -32.82 7.06
C ASP A 46 -17.15 -31.95 8.04
N ALA A 47 -18.49 -31.92 7.90
CA ALA A 47 -19.37 -31.03 8.67
C ALA A 47 -19.24 -31.18 10.19
N GLY A 48 -19.36 -32.41 10.73
CA GLY A 48 -19.29 -32.62 12.18
C GLY A 48 -17.94 -32.19 12.77
N ARG A 49 -16.85 -32.52 12.07
CA ARG A 49 -15.49 -32.11 12.45
C ARG A 49 -15.31 -30.60 12.36
N PHE A 50 -15.83 -29.98 11.31
CA PHE A 50 -15.74 -28.52 11.12
C PHE A 50 -16.54 -27.76 12.19
N ALA A 51 -17.76 -28.20 12.49
CA ALA A 51 -18.57 -27.65 13.58
C ALA A 51 -17.86 -27.74 14.94
N TYR A 52 -17.18 -28.85 15.21
CA TYR A 52 -16.33 -28.99 16.40
C TYR A 52 -15.23 -27.93 16.47
N HIS A 53 -14.55 -27.66 15.36
CA HIS A 53 -13.51 -26.62 15.30
C HIS A 53 -14.05 -25.21 15.54
N LEU A 54 -15.20 -24.85 14.94
CA LEU A 54 -15.86 -23.56 15.19
C LEU A 54 -16.28 -23.41 16.65
N LYS A 55 -16.86 -24.47 17.25
CA LYS A 55 -17.25 -24.48 18.65
C LYS A 55 -16.06 -24.16 19.58
N LEU A 56 -14.91 -24.79 19.35
CA LEU A 56 -13.71 -24.52 20.16
C LEU A 56 -13.16 -23.10 20.00
N LEU A 57 -13.30 -22.50 18.81
CA LEU A 57 -12.90 -21.12 18.57
C LEU A 57 -13.83 -20.13 19.28
N LEU A 58 -15.14 -20.39 19.29
CA LEU A 58 -16.14 -19.62 20.04
C LEU A 58 -15.89 -19.72 21.56
N GLU A 59 -15.74 -20.93 22.09
CA GLU A 59 -15.51 -21.17 23.52
C GLU A 59 -14.19 -20.55 24.03
N SER A 60 -13.25 -20.31 23.12
CA SER A 60 -11.96 -19.67 23.42
C SER A 60 -11.94 -18.17 23.13
N ASP A 61 -13.09 -17.58 22.78
CA ASP A 61 -13.24 -16.15 22.51
C ASP A 61 -12.34 -15.64 21.38
N LEU A 62 -12.04 -16.49 20.39
CA LEU A 62 -11.24 -16.13 19.21
C LEU A 62 -12.09 -15.69 18.02
N ILE A 63 -13.34 -16.16 17.99
CA ILE A 63 -14.35 -15.74 17.03
C ILE A 63 -15.66 -15.53 17.80
N GLU A 64 -16.56 -14.77 17.22
CA GLU A 64 -17.91 -14.58 17.70
C GLU A 64 -18.91 -14.78 16.56
N LEU A 65 -20.13 -15.18 16.89
CA LEU A 65 -21.24 -15.37 15.95
C LEU A 65 -22.24 -14.23 16.17
N ASP A 66 -22.47 -13.43 15.13
CA ASP A 66 -23.52 -12.43 15.15
C ASP A 66 -24.91 -13.14 15.18
N PRO A 67 -25.74 -12.92 16.22
CA PRO A 67 -27.03 -13.57 16.34
C PRO A 67 -28.01 -13.21 15.22
N SER A 68 -27.89 -12.00 14.67
CA SER A 68 -28.78 -11.42 13.67
C SER A 68 -28.46 -11.90 12.26
N THR A 69 -27.18 -11.86 11.88
CA THR A 69 -26.72 -12.22 10.53
C THR A 69 -26.30 -13.68 10.40
N LYS A 70 -26.13 -14.39 11.52
CA LYS A 70 -25.56 -15.76 11.58
C LYS A 70 -24.17 -15.86 10.92
N ARG A 71 -23.41 -14.76 10.95
CA ARG A 71 -22.04 -14.68 10.42
C ARG A 71 -21.02 -14.67 11.56
N TYR A 72 -19.93 -15.39 11.35
CA TYR A 72 -18.79 -15.42 12.24
C TYR A 72 -17.84 -14.27 11.91
N ARG A 73 -17.26 -13.65 12.94
CA ARG A 73 -16.19 -12.64 12.81
C ARG A 73 -15.11 -12.86 13.86
N LEU A 74 -13.93 -12.27 13.63
CA LEU A 74 -12.85 -12.27 14.62
C LEU A 74 -13.15 -11.33 15.79
N THR A 75 -12.84 -11.79 16.99
CA THR A 75 -12.71 -10.93 18.18
C THR A 75 -11.34 -10.24 18.19
N ASP A 76 -11.13 -9.30 19.10
CA ASP A 76 -9.82 -8.67 19.29
C ASP A 76 -8.74 -9.67 19.73
N LEU A 77 -9.11 -10.66 20.56
CA LEU A 77 -8.20 -11.74 20.95
C LEU A 77 -7.84 -12.62 19.75
N GLY A 78 -8.81 -12.94 18.88
CA GLY A 78 -8.59 -13.66 17.63
C GLY A 78 -7.57 -12.96 16.73
N ARG A 79 -7.68 -11.63 16.58
CA ARG A 79 -6.73 -10.82 15.80
C ARG A 79 -5.32 -10.88 16.38
N ARG A 80 -5.18 -10.69 17.70
CA ARG A 80 -3.87 -10.77 18.39
C ARG A 80 -3.24 -12.16 18.27
N VAL A 81 -4.04 -13.22 18.30
CA VAL A 81 -3.53 -14.59 18.11
C VAL A 81 -2.94 -14.77 16.72
N ILE A 82 -3.59 -14.23 15.68
CA ILE A 82 -3.04 -14.27 14.32
C ILE A 82 -1.69 -13.57 14.27
N ASP A 83 -1.60 -12.35 14.81
CA ASP A 83 -0.35 -11.58 14.84
C ASP A 83 0.79 -12.39 15.51
N VAL A 84 0.50 -13.03 16.65
CA VAL A 84 1.47 -13.89 17.35
C VAL A 84 1.87 -15.11 16.51
N THR A 85 0.92 -15.72 15.80
CA THR A 85 1.24 -16.87 14.94
C THR A 85 2.07 -16.51 13.73
N GLU A 86 1.82 -15.36 13.11
CA GLU A 86 2.66 -14.81 12.03
C GLU A 86 4.10 -14.51 12.53
N ASP A 87 4.22 -13.94 13.73
CA ASP A 87 5.52 -13.70 14.39
C ASP A 87 6.28 -15.00 14.68
N ILE A 88 5.59 -16.08 15.08
CA ILE A 88 6.22 -17.38 15.30
C ILE A 88 6.61 -18.01 13.96
N GLU A 89 5.71 -18.00 12.97
CA GLU A 89 5.95 -18.59 11.65
C GLU A 89 7.15 -17.94 10.96
N SER A 90 7.28 -16.61 11.04
CA SER A 90 8.44 -15.89 10.49
C SER A 90 9.78 -16.31 11.11
N LYS A 91 9.79 -16.75 12.38
CA LYS A 91 11.00 -17.23 13.09
C LYS A 91 11.31 -18.71 12.84
N VAL A 92 10.27 -19.55 12.74
CA VAL A 92 10.40 -21.01 12.61
C VAL A 92 10.61 -21.43 11.16
N SER A 93 9.94 -20.77 10.23
CA SER A 93 10.10 -20.96 8.80
C SER A 93 10.34 -19.59 8.19
N PRO A 94 11.60 -19.10 8.17
CA PRO A 94 11.90 -17.89 7.45
C PRO A 94 11.43 -18.11 6.02
N HIS A 95 10.33 -17.45 5.66
CA HIS A 95 9.85 -17.42 4.29
C HIS A 95 11.06 -17.09 3.42
N ARG A 96 11.13 -17.67 2.21
CA ARG A 96 12.11 -17.32 1.19
C ARG A 96 12.27 -15.79 1.22
N ARG A 97 13.38 -15.31 1.81
CA ARG A 97 13.45 -13.93 2.32
C ARG A 97 13.11 -13.00 1.17
N MET A 98 12.05 -12.20 1.33
CA MET A 98 11.60 -11.33 0.26
C MET A 98 12.68 -10.28 0.05
N LEU A 99 13.39 -10.37 -1.08
CA LEU A 99 14.46 -9.46 -1.40
C LEU A 99 13.88 -8.21 -2.06
N VAL A 100 14.39 -7.05 -1.67
CA VAL A 100 14.04 -5.76 -2.22
C VAL A 100 15.27 -5.18 -2.91
N ARG A 101 15.13 -4.88 -4.20
CA ARG A 101 16.09 -4.08 -4.94
C ARG A 101 15.87 -2.62 -4.59
N THR A 102 16.86 -2.03 -3.93
CA THR A 102 16.84 -0.62 -3.55
C THR A 102 17.17 0.29 -4.74
N SER A 103 16.92 1.59 -4.58
CA SER A 103 17.33 2.62 -5.54
C SER A 103 18.85 2.72 -5.73
N LYS A 104 19.64 2.16 -4.80
CA LYS A 104 21.12 2.06 -4.89
C LYS A 104 21.60 0.79 -5.60
N ALA A 105 20.68 0.06 -6.25
CA ALA A 105 20.94 -1.22 -6.92
C ALA A 105 21.46 -2.35 -6.00
N SER A 106 21.39 -2.20 -4.68
CA SER A 106 21.62 -3.29 -3.72
C SER A 106 20.37 -4.17 -3.56
N LEU A 107 20.58 -5.45 -3.25
CA LEU A 107 19.51 -6.34 -2.77
C LEU A 107 19.56 -6.36 -1.25
N GLU A 108 18.45 -6.01 -0.63
CA GLU A 108 18.28 -6.01 0.83
C GLU A 108 17.11 -6.89 1.22
N GLU A 109 17.07 -7.33 2.47
CA GLU A 109 15.90 -8.01 3.00
C GLU A 109 14.74 -7.01 3.17
N PHE A 110 13.54 -7.48 2.87
CA PHE A 110 12.34 -6.71 3.13
C PHE A 110 12.22 -6.42 4.62
N ASP A 111 12.01 -5.14 4.94
CA ASP A 111 11.76 -4.66 6.29
C ASP A 111 10.49 -3.82 6.27
N ARG A 112 9.42 -4.32 6.90
CA ARG A 112 8.15 -3.62 7.05
C ARG A 112 8.33 -2.26 7.72
N ASN A 113 9.30 -2.11 8.64
CA ASN A 113 9.51 -0.85 9.33
C ASN A 113 9.94 0.26 8.37
N LYS A 114 10.59 -0.07 7.24
CA LYS A 114 10.89 0.92 6.19
C LYS A 114 9.61 1.49 5.57
N ILE A 115 8.56 0.68 5.41
CA ILE A 115 7.23 1.17 4.97
C ILE A 115 6.63 2.08 6.03
N VAL A 116 6.59 1.63 7.30
CA VAL A 116 6.05 2.44 8.41
C VAL A 116 6.76 3.80 8.49
N ASN A 117 8.09 3.80 8.46
CA ASN A 117 8.89 5.01 8.53
C ASN A 117 8.63 5.94 7.33
N SER A 118 8.48 5.39 6.12
CA SER A 118 8.13 6.18 4.92
C SER A 118 6.74 6.82 5.05
N LEU A 119 5.73 6.07 5.51
CA LEU A 119 4.38 6.59 5.75
C LEU A 119 4.36 7.72 6.79
N VAL A 120 5.04 7.54 7.92
CA VAL A 120 5.11 8.55 8.98
C VAL A 120 5.89 9.78 8.51
N LYS A 121 7.07 9.59 7.90
CA LYS A 121 7.97 10.69 7.55
C LYS A 121 7.50 11.49 6.34
N GLU A 122 7.00 10.82 5.31
CA GLU A 122 6.69 11.47 4.03
C GLU A 122 5.22 11.92 3.95
N ALA A 123 4.31 11.20 4.58
CA ALA A 123 2.88 11.48 4.51
C ALA A 123 2.25 11.95 5.82
N ASN A 124 3.01 11.95 6.93
CA ASN A 124 2.51 12.24 8.28
C ASN A 124 1.35 11.32 8.69
N VAL A 125 1.39 10.05 8.28
CA VAL A 125 0.42 9.04 8.72
C VAL A 125 0.62 8.77 10.21
N PRO A 126 -0.43 8.76 11.05
CA PRO A 126 -0.31 8.37 12.45
C PRO A 126 0.33 6.98 12.60
N LEU A 127 1.22 6.81 13.56
CA LEU A 127 2.05 5.60 13.71
C LEU A 127 1.22 4.31 13.73
N GLU A 128 0.10 4.30 14.46
CA GLU A 128 -0.77 3.12 14.55
C GLU A 128 -1.39 2.75 13.20
N GLU A 129 -1.87 3.74 12.44
CA GLU A 129 -2.44 3.52 11.11
C GLU A 129 -1.35 3.13 10.10
N ALA A 130 -0.17 3.74 10.18
CA ALA A 130 0.99 3.37 9.38
C ALA A 130 1.39 1.90 9.59
N GLN A 131 1.37 1.41 10.83
CA GLN A 131 1.61 -0.01 11.14
C GLN A 131 0.53 -0.93 10.54
N ARG A 132 -0.75 -0.52 10.60
CA ARG A 132 -1.87 -1.29 10.01
C ARG A 132 -1.75 -1.38 8.50
N VAL A 133 -1.48 -0.26 7.83
CA VAL A 133 -1.24 -0.19 6.38
C VAL A 133 -0.04 -1.03 5.99
N ALA A 134 1.08 -0.91 6.71
CA ALA A 134 2.29 -1.68 6.42
C ALA A 134 2.10 -3.20 6.59
N ARG A 135 1.34 -3.65 7.60
CA ARG A 135 0.98 -5.07 7.78
C ARG A 135 0.15 -5.59 6.61
N GLU A 136 -0.84 -4.82 6.17
CA GLU A 136 -1.66 -5.21 5.01
C GLU A 136 -0.84 -5.24 3.72
N ALA A 137 0.01 -4.23 3.50
CA ALA A 137 0.92 -4.20 2.35
C ALA A 137 1.88 -5.40 2.34
N GLU A 138 2.51 -5.72 3.47
CA GLU A 138 3.37 -6.91 3.63
C GLU A 138 2.62 -8.20 3.25
N ARG A 139 1.42 -8.41 3.79
CA ARG A 139 0.57 -9.57 3.46
C ARG A 139 0.21 -9.67 1.99
N ARG A 140 0.21 -8.57 1.22
CA ARG A 140 0.00 -8.58 -0.23
C ARG A 140 1.28 -8.88 -0.99
N LEU A 141 2.37 -8.23 -0.60
CA LEU A 141 3.68 -8.41 -1.22
C LEU A 141 4.15 -9.87 -1.13
N GLN A 142 3.86 -10.56 -0.02
CA GLN A 142 4.17 -11.99 0.15
C GLN A 142 3.43 -12.92 -0.83
N ARG A 143 2.32 -12.48 -1.43
CA ARG A 143 1.59 -13.27 -2.45
C ARG A 143 2.26 -13.22 -3.82
N PHE A 144 3.16 -12.26 -4.04
CA PHE A 144 3.84 -12.11 -5.32
C PHE A 144 4.89 -13.21 -5.49
N LYS A 145 4.78 -13.97 -6.59
CA LYS A 145 5.73 -15.04 -6.95
C LYS A 145 6.95 -14.49 -7.67
N THR A 146 7.58 -13.44 -7.14
CA THR A 146 8.72 -12.75 -7.75
C THR A 146 10.03 -13.07 -7.03
N ARG A 147 11.16 -13.07 -7.76
CA ARG A 147 12.49 -13.30 -7.15
C ARG A 147 12.92 -12.19 -6.20
N TYR A 148 12.53 -10.95 -6.52
CA TYR A 148 12.74 -9.75 -5.72
C TYR A 148 11.69 -8.71 -6.09
N LEU A 149 11.45 -7.76 -5.20
CA LEU A 149 10.61 -6.60 -5.42
C LEU A 149 11.47 -5.34 -5.59
N THR A 150 10.92 -4.28 -6.15
CA THR A 150 11.59 -2.99 -6.21
C THR A 150 10.92 -2.03 -5.22
N ALA A 151 11.68 -1.08 -4.67
CA ALA A 151 11.11 -0.06 -3.78
C ALA A 151 9.91 0.71 -4.42
N PRO A 152 9.92 1.06 -5.73
CA PRO A 152 8.75 1.62 -6.39
C PRO A 152 7.53 0.70 -6.37
N LEU A 153 7.69 -0.59 -6.67
CA LEU A 153 6.56 -1.54 -6.64
C LEU A 153 5.97 -1.67 -5.24
N ILE A 154 6.81 -1.69 -4.20
CA ILE A 154 6.36 -1.70 -2.81
C ILE A 154 5.51 -0.47 -2.52
N ARG A 155 5.95 0.72 -2.97
CA ARG A 155 5.20 1.96 -2.81
C ARG A 155 3.85 1.92 -3.53
N GLU A 156 3.77 1.36 -4.74
CA GLU A 156 2.49 1.19 -5.43
C GLU A 156 1.51 0.31 -4.65
N VAL A 157 1.99 -0.80 -4.06
CA VAL A 157 1.15 -1.66 -3.22
C VAL A 157 0.68 -0.93 -1.96
N VAL A 158 1.55 -0.13 -1.33
CA VAL A 158 1.19 0.69 -0.18
C VAL A 158 0.14 1.74 -0.55
N ASN A 159 0.30 2.42 -1.69
CA ASN A 159 -0.67 3.38 -2.20
C ASN A 159 -2.04 2.73 -2.48
N ALA A 160 -2.05 1.51 -3.03
CA ALA A 160 -3.30 0.76 -3.22
C ALA A 160 -4.00 0.46 -1.89
N VAL A 161 -3.25 0.06 -0.85
CA VAL A 161 -3.81 -0.19 0.48
C VAL A 161 -4.38 1.10 1.11
N LEU A 162 -3.74 2.25 0.91
CA LEU A 162 -4.26 3.55 1.39
C LEU A 162 -5.59 3.90 0.71
N LEU A 163 -5.67 3.74 -0.61
CA LEU A 163 -6.91 4.02 -1.36
C LEU A 163 -8.07 3.13 -0.91
N GLU A 164 -7.83 1.83 -0.74
CA GLU A 164 -8.87 0.90 -0.30
C GLU A 164 -9.38 1.17 1.12
N ARG A 165 -8.58 1.87 1.93
CA ARG A 165 -8.96 2.31 3.28
C ARG A 165 -9.62 3.69 3.30
N GLY A 166 -9.80 4.34 2.14
CA GLY A 166 -10.32 5.70 2.05
C GLY A 166 -9.35 6.78 2.55
N LEU A 167 -8.05 6.46 2.61
CA LEU A 167 -6.99 7.33 3.10
C LEU A 167 -6.29 8.08 1.95
N GLU A 168 -7.10 8.72 1.10
CA GLU A 168 -6.65 9.38 -0.14
C GLU A 168 -5.67 10.52 0.14
N GLU A 169 -5.89 11.25 1.24
CA GLU A 169 -5.06 12.38 1.67
C GLU A 169 -3.59 12.01 1.90
N TYR A 170 -3.33 10.79 2.37
CA TYR A 170 -1.96 10.29 2.54
C TYR A 170 -1.38 9.77 1.22
N ARG A 171 -2.21 9.16 0.37
CA ARG A 171 -1.79 8.69 -0.97
C ARG A 171 -1.28 9.84 -1.83
N HIS A 172 -1.91 11.00 -1.79
CA HIS A 172 -1.46 12.18 -2.55
C HIS A 172 0.00 12.55 -2.23
N LYS A 173 0.39 12.49 -0.95
CA LYS A 173 1.76 12.81 -0.50
C LYS A 173 2.81 11.78 -0.90
N LEU A 174 2.40 10.54 -1.16
CA LEU A 174 3.29 9.44 -1.56
C LEU A 174 3.33 9.24 -3.08
N THR A 175 2.57 10.03 -3.84
CA THR A 175 2.50 9.95 -5.29
C THR A 175 3.86 10.28 -5.88
N ARG A 176 4.30 9.46 -6.84
CA ARG A 176 5.56 9.68 -7.57
C ARG A 176 5.29 10.58 -8.76
N LEU A 177 6.07 11.64 -8.89
CA LEU A 177 6.09 12.49 -10.06
C LEU A 177 7.04 11.93 -11.12
N GLY A 178 6.61 11.93 -12.36
CA GLY A 178 7.38 11.32 -13.44
C GLY A 178 6.62 11.20 -14.75
N LEU A 179 7.23 10.50 -15.69
CA LEU A 179 6.61 10.21 -16.99
C LEU A 179 6.54 8.70 -17.20
N PRO A 180 5.45 8.20 -17.79
CA PRO A 180 5.41 6.84 -18.31
C PRO A 180 6.56 6.58 -19.28
N VAL A 181 7.10 5.36 -19.25
CA VAL A 181 8.19 4.93 -20.16
C VAL A 181 7.83 5.14 -21.62
N TYR A 182 6.56 4.91 -21.98
CA TYR A 182 6.03 5.14 -23.32
C TYR A 182 6.14 6.60 -23.74
N ASP A 183 5.76 7.53 -22.86
CA ASP A 183 5.79 8.97 -23.15
C ASP A 183 7.21 9.50 -23.30
N VAL A 184 8.13 9.02 -22.46
CA VAL A 184 9.57 9.33 -22.59
C VAL A 184 10.09 8.80 -23.93
N THR A 185 9.72 7.58 -24.31
CA THR A 185 10.14 6.96 -25.58
C THR A 185 9.65 7.77 -26.78
N ASN A 186 8.39 8.23 -26.74
CA ASN A 186 7.83 9.07 -27.79
C ASN A 186 8.50 10.43 -27.85
N LEU A 187 8.78 11.06 -26.70
CA LEU A 187 9.46 12.33 -26.62
C LEU A 187 10.85 12.25 -27.28
N ILE A 188 11.60 11.18 -27.03
CA ILE A 188 12.90 10.91 -27.68
C ILE A 188 12.74 10.72 -29.20
N LYS A 189 11.78 9.89 -29.65
CA LYS A 189 11.55 9.63 -31.08
C LYS A 189 11.15 10.90 -31.84
N SER A 190 10.22 11.68 -31.28
CA SER A 190 9.76 12.94 -31.88
C SER A 190 10.84 14.02 -31.89
N ALA A 191 11.77 14.01 -30.94
CA ALA A 191 12.92 14.92 -30.96
C ALA A 191 13.92 14.51 -32.05
N SER A 192 14.24 13.21 -32.14
CA SER A 192 15.11 12.67 -33.18
C SER A 192 14.59 12.96 -34.59
N GLY A 193 13.29 12.76 -34.85
CA GLY A 193 12.69 13.03 -36.16
C GLY A 193 12.63 14.51 -36.56
N ARG A 194 12.74 15.43 -35.59
CA ARG A 194 12.73 16.88 -35.82
C ARG A 194 14.12 17.53 -35.75
N GLY A 195 15.18 16.74 -35.54
CA GLY A 195 16.54 17.27 -35.35
C GLY A 195 16.68 18.14 -34.09
N VAL A 196 15.89 17.85 -33.06
CA VAL A 196 15.79 18.64 -31.84
C VAL A 196 16.89 18.22 -30.86
N ASP A 197 17.50 19.21 -30.19
CA ASP A 197 18.64 19.00 -29.28
C ASP A 197 18.27 18.26 -27.98
N VAL A 198 19.25 17.56 -27.39
CA VAL A 198 19.12 16.78 -26.16
C VAL A 198 18.65 17.63 -24.98
N ASP A 199 19.10 18.89 -24.86
CA ASP A 199 18.71 19.74 -23.73
C ASP A 199 17.23 20.07 -23.76
N SER A 200 16.62 20.14 -24.94
CA SER A 200 15.18 20.36 -25.06
C SER A 200 14.36 19.13 -24.64
N ILE A 201 14.90 17.91 -24.84
CA ILE A 201 14.28 16.67 -24.37
C ILE A 201 14.27 16.67 -22.84
N VAL A 202 15.43 16.95 -22.24
CA VAL A 202 15.60 17.02 -20.77
C VAL A 202 14.71 18.12 -20.18
N ARG A 203 14.68 19.31 -20.81
CA ARG A 203 13.82 20.42 -20.40
C ARG A 203 12.34 20.05 -20.46
N SER A 204 11.87 19.49 -21.57
CA SER A 204 10.47 19.11 -21.72
C SER A 204 10.05 18.02 -20.71
N ALA A 205 10.94 17.05 -20.45
CA ALA A 205 10.69 16.06 -19.41
C ALA A 205 10.62 16.68 -18.01
N GLY A 206 11.55 17.59 -17.69
CA GLY A 206 11.58 18.31 -16.42
C GLY A 206 10.35 19.20 -16.22
N GLU A 207 9.97 19.97 -17.24
CA GLU A 207 8.79 20.83 -17.22
C GLU A 207 7.52 20.05 -16.90
N LYS A 208 7.34 18.86 -17.48
CA LYS A 208 6.18 18.00 -17.17
C LYS A 208 6.18 17.54 -15.70
N VAL A 209 7.35 17.13 -15.19
CA VAL A 209 7.49 16.68 -13.79
C VAL A 209 7.18 17.81 -12.81
N PHE A 210 7.73 19.01 -13.04
CA PHE A 210 7.50 20.17 -12.16
C PHE A 210 6.10 20.75 -12.33
N ALA A 211 5.48 20.66 -13.51
CA ALA A 211 4.08 21.04 -13.69
C ALA A 211 3.16 20.15 -12.85
N GLU A 212 3.40 18.84 -12.84
CA GLU A 212 2.67 17.90 -12.00
C GLU A 212 2.90 18.17 -10.50
N TYR A 213 4.13 18.49 -10.08
CA TYR A 213 4.40 18.93 -8.71
C TYR A 213 3.57 20.16 -8.34
N THR A 214 3.55 21.17 -9.22
CA THR A 214 2.86 22.45 -8.98
C THR A 214 1.36 22.23 -8.82
N LEU A 215 0.75 21.43 -9.71
CA LEU A 215 -0.67 21.10 -9.64
C LEU A 215 -1.04 20.28 -8.39
N LEU A 216 -0.18 19.35 -7.97
CA LEU A 216 -0.49 18.44 -6.86
C LEU A 216 -0.16 18.99 -5.47
N ASN A 217 0.89 19.82 -5.34
CA ASN A 217 1.43 20.22 -4.03
C ASN A 217 1.45 21.73 -3.79
N VAL A 218 1.37 22.56 -4.84
CA VAL A 218 1.51 24.02 -4.68
C VAL A 218 0.17 24.72 -4.83
N LEU A 219 -0.60 24.34 -5.84
CA LEU A 219 -1.89 24.97 -6.09
C LEU A 219 -2.98 24.38 -5.18
N PRO A 220 -3.95 25.20 -4.74
CA PRO A 220 -5.20 24.71 -4.20
C PRO A 220 -5.89 23.75 -5.18
N ARG A 221 -6.58 22.74 -4.65
CA ARG A 221 -7.17 21.66 -5.48
C ARG A 221 -8.19 22.19 -6.49
N ASP A 222 -9.05 23.10 -6.07
CA ASP A 222 -10.03 23.77 -6.92
C ASP A 222 -9.37 24.58 -8.05
N VAL A 223 -8.25 25.24 -7.77
CA VAL A 223 -7.45 25.97 -8.77
C VAL A 223 -6.81 25.01 -9.77
N ALA A 224 -6.22 23.92 -9.30
CA ALA A 224 -5.63 22.89 -10.15
C ALA A 224 -6.69 22.22 -11.04
N ASP A 225 -7.86 21.90 -10.50
CA ASP A 225 -8.97 21.29 -11.23
C ASP A 225 -9.56 22.27 -12.27
N ALA A 226 -9.66 23.56 -11.95
CA ALA A 226 -10.08 24.59 -12.90
C ALA A 226 -9.08 24.76 -14.06
N HIS A 227 -7.77 24.66 -13.78
CA HIS A 227 -6.75 24.63 -14.83
C HIS A 227 -6.88 23.40 -15.73
N LEU A 228 -6.98 22.21 -15.14
CA LEU A 228 -7.04 20.93 -15.86
C LEU A 228 -8.33 20.76 -16.67
N SER A 229 -9.44 21.35 -16.21
CA SER A 229 -10.71 21.39 -16.94
C SER A 229 -10.75 22.43 -18.07
N GLY A 230 -9.72 23.29 -18.18
CA GLY A 230 -9.66 24.35 -19.18
C GLY A 230 -10.50 25.58 -18.84
N THR A 231 -10.95 25.74 -17.60
CA THR A 231 -11.68 26.94 -17.15
C THR A 231 -10.79 28.17 -17.25
N PHE A 232 -9.51 28.03 -16.89
CA PHE A 232 -8.46 29.00 -17.20
C PHE A 232 -7.13 28.28 -17.45
N HIS A 233 -6.18 28.97 -18.08
CA HIS A 233 -4.84 28.43 -18.31
C HIS A 233 -3.82 29.12 -17.41
N ILE A 234 -2.96 28.31 -16.79
CA ILE A 234 -1.83 28.72 -15.97
C ILE A 234 -0.59 28.45 -16.83
N GLU A 235 0.00 29.51 -17.35
CA GLU A 235 1.18 29.41 -18.21
C GLU A 235 2.42 29.00 -17.41
N ASN A 236 3.38 28.31 -18.04
CA ASN A 236 4.69 28.01 -17.45
C ASN A 236 4.65 27.23 -16.11
N LEU A 237 3.65 26.38 -15.90
CA LEU A 237 3.52 25.53 -14.68
C LEU A 237 4.80 24.80 -14.28
N GLY A 238 5.59 24.31 -15.25
CA GLY A 238 6.87 23.63 -15.00
C GLY A 238 7.95 24.52 -14.40
N ASN A 239 7.84 25.84 -14.55
CA ASN A 239 8.82 26.82 -14.09
C ASN A 239 8.28 27.71 -12.96
N TRP A 240 6.96 27.75 -12.77
CA TRP A 240 6.24 28.67 -11.88
C TRP A 240 6.85 28.77 -10.48
N ILE A 241 7.23 27.63 -9.91
CA ILE A 241 7.73 27.52 -8.54
C ILE A 241 9.25 27.71 -8.43
N LEU A 242 9.94 27.78 -9.57
CA LEU A 242 11.41 27.75 -9.64
C LEU A 242 12.00 29.14 -9.90
N LYS A 243 11.30 29.98 -10.67
CA LYS A 243 11.78 31.32 -11.05
C LYS A 243 10.59 32.22 -11.43
N PRO A 244 10.76 33.55 -11.34
CA PRO A 244 9.81 34.47 -11.96
C PRO A 244 9.85 34.33 -13.48
N ASP A 245 8.74 34.74 -14.11
CA ASP A 245 8.57 34.67 -15.56
C ASP A 245 9.52 35.61 -16.32
N GLY A 246 9.73 36.82 -15.78
CA GLY A 246 10.65 37.79 -16.35
C GLY A 246 11.10 38.86 -15.36
N PHE A 247 12.16 39.57 -15.73
CA PHE A 247 12.65 40.75 -15.04
C PHE A 247 12.80 41.88 -16.06
N VAL A 248 12.50 43.10 -15.63
CA VAL A 248 12.80 44.31 -16.39
C VAL A 248 13.85 45.09 -15.61
N HIS A 249 15.04 45.26 -16.20
CA HIS A 249 16.14 45.95 -15.57
C HIS A 249 16.25 47.39 -16.10
N ASP A 250 16.51 48.33 -15.19
CA ASP A 250 16.91 49.68 -15.57
C ASP A 250 18.42 49.71 -15.89
N LEU A 251 18.73 49.87 -17.17
CA LEU A 251 20.10 49.84 -17.68
C LEU A 251 20.98 50.99 -17.14
N ARG A 252 20.39 52.08 -16.63
CA ARG A 252 21.15 53.22 -16.08
C ARG A 252 22.04 52.81 -14.90
N PHE A 253 21.70 51.73 -14.19
CA PHE A 253 22.51 51.20 -13.10
C PHE A 253 23.78 50.46 -13.57
N LEU A 254 23.81 49.97 -14.81
CA LEU A 254 24.96 49.24 -15.38
C LEU A 254 25.98 50.16 -16.07
N PHE A 255 25.56 51.36 -16.46
CA PHE A 255 26.38 52.34 -17.19
C PHE A 255 26.82 53.53 -16.31
N ARG A 256 26.88 53.33 -14.98
CA ARG A 256 27.50 54.28 -14.04
C ARG A 256 28.97 53.96 -13.82
#